data_AF-A0A2E6HBQ8-F1
#
_entry.id   AF-A0A2E6HBQ8-F1
#
_cell.length_a   1.000
_cell.length_b   1.000
_cell.length_c   1.000
_cell.angle_alpha   90.00
_cell.angle_beta   90.00
_cell.angle_gamma   90.00
#
_symmetry.space_group_name_H-M   'P 1'
#
loop_
_entity.id
_entity.type
_entity.pdbx_description
1 polymer ?
#
loop_
_entity_poly.entity_id
_entity_poly.type
_entity_poly.pdbx_seq_one_letter_code
_entity_poly.pdbx_strand_id
1 'polypeptide(L)'
;MTKVTSDNWTFCHFKTPELKAFISMCGVPDLGSEAQINYVVTLTDLEHQELFQSEFSDLDLALACLNERYGHWEFFDAENPPQTDGCSTCDNKQ
;
A
#
# COMPACT_ATOMS: atom_id res chain seq x y z
N MET A 1 -4.55 -17.42 -5.95
CA MET A 1 -3.91 -16.70 -4.83
C MET A 1 -3.56 -15.32 -5.37
N THR A 2 -4.30 -14.30 -4.98
CA THR A 2 -4.09 -12.91 -5.42
C THR A 2 -2.91 -12.33 -4.66
N LYS A 3 -1.90 -11.81 -5.37
CA LYS A 3 -0.65 -11.27 -4.82
C LYS A 3 -0.45 -9.85 -5.31
N VAL A 4 0.24 -9.05 -4.50
CA VAL A 4 0.74 -7.75 -4.92
C VAL A 4 2.01 -7.94 -5.74
N THR A 5 2.13 -7.24 -6.85
CA THR A 5 3.17 -7.38 -7.89
C THR A 5 3.67 -6.01 -8.32
N SER A 6 4.74 -5.96 -9.11
CA SER A 6 5.30 -4.74 -9.69
C SER A 6 4.29 -3.93 -10.52
N ASP A 7 3.28 -4.60 -11.10
CA ASP A 7 2.29 -3.96 -11.96
C ASP A 7 1.09 -3.39 -11.19
N ASN A 8 0.88 -3.81 -9.94
CA ASN A 8 -0.35 -3.50 -9.21
C ASN A 8 -0.16 -2.93 -7.79
N TRP A 9 1.06 -2.84 -7.27
CA TRP A 9 1.33 -2.41 -5.89
C TRP A 9 0.88 -0.98 -5.57
N THR A 10 0.70 -0.14 -6.59
CA THR A 10 0.24 1.24 -6.42
C THR A 10 -1.26 1.35 -6.11
N PHE A 11 -2.04 0.31 -6.42
CA PHE A 11 -3.50 0.29 -6.22
C PHE A 11 -4.03 -0.97 -5.52
N CYS A 12 -3.23 -2.03 -5.43
CA CYS A 12 -3.56 -3.23 -4.67
C CYS A 12 -2.94 -3.21 -3.27
N HIS A 13 -3.70 -3.70 -2.29
CA HIS A 13 -3.25 -3.81 -0.91
C HIS A 13 -3.91 -4.97 -0.17
N PHE A 14 -3.41 -5.28 1.02
CA PHE A 14 -4.00 -6.27 1.91
C PHE A 14 -4.75 -5.57 3.03
N LYS A 15 -5.90 -6.11 3.44
CA LYS A 15 -6.67 -5.56 4.57
C LYS A 15 -7.35 -6.64 5.41
N THR A 16 -7.63 -6.26 6.64
CA THR A 16 -8.59 -6.92 7.53
C THR A 16 -9.72 -5.92 7.82
N PRO A 17 -10.74 -6.28 8.62
CA PRO A 17 -11.76 -5.31 9.05
C PRO A 17 -11.22 -4.10 9.81
N GLU A 18 -10.01 -4.19 10.38
CA GLU A 18 -9.44 -3.16 11.27
C GLU A 18 -8.10 -2.61 10.77
N LEU A 19 -7.43 -3.32 9.86
CA LEU A 19 -6.05 -3.04 9.47
C LEU A 19 -5.88 -2.97 7.95
N LYS A 20 -4.94 -2.15 7.51
CA LYS A 20 -4.57 -2.00 6.10
C LYS A 20 -3.06 -2.06 5.93
N ALA A 21 -2.57 -2.92 5.05
CA ALA A 21 -1.16 -3.07 4.72
C ALA A 21 -0.91 -2.76 3.24
N PHE A 22 -0.02 -1.82 2.94
CA PHE A 22 0.26 -1.33 1.58
C PHE A 22 1.71 -0.90 1.42
N ILE A 23 2.13 -0.67 0.16
CA ILE A 23 3.44 -0.09 -0.15
C ILE A 23 3.26 1.39 -0.52
N SER A 24 4.14 2.24 0.00
CA SER A 24 4.27 3.64 -0.36
C SER A 24 5.69 3.95 -0.84
N MET A 25 5.89 5.13 -1.43
CA MET A 25 7.22 5.61 -1.83
C MET A 25 7.61 6.80 -0.98
N CYS A 26 8.86 6.79 -0.52
CA CYS A 26 9.48 7.91 0.18
C CYS A 26 10.75 8.32 -0.57
N GLY A 27 10.96 9.63 -0.70
CA GLY A 27 12.24 10.18 -1.17
C GLY A 27 13.16 10.41 0.01
N VAL A 28 14.38 9.88 -0.05
CA VAL A 28 15.43 10.18 0.92
C VAL A 28 16.31 11.29 0.34
N PRO A 29 16.35 12.48 0.97
CA PRO A 29 17.23 13.55 0.52
C PRO A 29 18.68 13.15 0.81
N ASP A 30 19.47 12.97 -0.24
CA ASP A 30 20.93 12.86 -0.11
C ASP A 30 21.55 14.24 -0.41
N LEU A 31 22.35 14.78 0.53
CA LEU A 31 22.88 16.14 0.48
C LEU A 31 23.98 16.36 -0.58
N GLY A 32 24.21 15.39 -1.47
CA GLY A 32 25.24 15.45 -2.51
C GLY A 32 25.01 14.61 -3.77
N SER A 33 23.89 13.89 -3.88
CA SER A 33 23.58 12.99 -5.01
C SER A 33 22.14 13.13 -5.48
N GLU A 34 21.78 12.44 -6.58
CA GLU A 34 20.39 12.32 -7.03
C GLU A 34 19.50 11.71 -5.91
N ALA A 35 18.26 12.19 -5.80
CA ALA A 35 17.32 11.73 -4.78
C ALA A 35 17.08 10.22 -4.88
N GLN A 36 17.24 9.49 -3.77
CA GLN A 36 16.99 8.06 -3.73
C GLN A 36 15.53 7.79 -3.36
N ILE A 37 14.89 6.90 -4.12
CA ILE A 37 13.53 6.43 -3.84
C ILE A 37 13.63 5.16 -3.00
N ASN A 38 12.94 5.17 -1.86
CA ASN A 38 12.72 3.98 -1.04
C ASN A 38 11.24 3.57 -1.13
N TYR A 39 11.01 2.26 -1.07
CA TYR A 39 9.70 1.64 -0.97
C TYR A 39 9.44 1.27 0.47
N VAL A 40 8.24 1.57 0.95
CA VAL A 40 7.93 1.53 2.36
C VAL A 40 6.68 0.67 2.56
N VAL A 41 6.84 -0.46 3.24
CA VAL A 41 5.72 -1.33 3.63
C VAL A 41 5.15 -0.78 4.92
N THR A 42 3.90 -0.32 4.88
CA THR A 42 3.22 0.34 6.00
C THR A 42 1.98 -0.44 6.39
N LEU A 43 1.76 -0.58 7.69
CA LEU A 43 0.54 -1.10 8.30
C LEU A 43 -0.15 0.03 9.06
N THR A 44 -1.42 0.28 8.76
CA THR A 44 -2.23 1.27 9.48
C THR A 44 -3.49 0.66 10.07
N ASP A 45 -4.05 1.32 11.07
CA ASP A 45 -5.42 1.09 11.52
C ASP A 45 -6.45 1.84 10.64
N LEU A 46 -7.72 1.82 11.08
CA LEU A 46 -8.84 2.52 10.44
C LEU A 46 -8.76 4.05 10.56
N GLU A 47 -8.04 4.58 11.54
CA GLU A 47 -7.80 6.01 11.73
C GLU A 47 -6.53 6.47 11.00
N HIS A 48 -5.97 5.60 10.15
CA HIS A 48 -4.73 5.81 9.41
C HIS A 48 -3.50 6.03 10.30
N GLN A 49 -3.54 5.60 11.56
CA GLN A 49 -2.37 5.60 12.42
C GLN A 49 -1.41 4.50 11.97
N GLU A 50 -0.14 4.86 11.80
CA GLU A 50 0.92 3.90 11.51
C GLU A 50 1.17 3.01 12.73
N LEU A 51 0.98 1.71 12.53
CA LEU A 51 1.28 0.69 13.54
C LEU A 51 2.64 0.03 13.29
N PHE A 52 3.05 -0.06 12.03
CA PHE A 52 4.31 -0.64 11.62
C PHE A 52 4.75 -0.06 10.28
N GLN A 53 6.05 0.13 10.14
CA GLN A 53 6.67 0.53 8.89
C GLN A 53 8.03 -0.15 8.70
N SER A 54 8.34 -0.50 7.45
CA SER A 54 9.65 -1.00 7.05
C SER A 54 10.05 -0.44 5.69
N GLU A 55 11.26 0.08 5.61
CA GLU A 55 11.80 0.70 4.40
C GLU A 55 12.69 -0.27 3.63
N PHE A 56 12.64 -0.18 2.30
CA PHE A 56 13.38 -1.01 1.37
C PHE A 56 13.88 -0.13 0.23
N SER A 57 15.14 -0.29 -0.19
CA SER A 57 15.68 0.40 -1.37
C SER A 57 15.28 -0.27 -2.68
N ASP A 58 14.58 -1.40 -2.63
CA ASP A 58 14.23 -2.25 -3.76
C ASP A 58 12.77 -2.68 -3.68
N LEU A 59 12.05 -2.55 -4.79
CA LEU A 59 10.62 -2.84 -4.86
C LEU A 59 10.35 -4.34 -4.68
N ASP A 60 11.17 -5.22 -5.26
CA ASP A 60 10.98 -6.67 -5.14
C ASP A 60 11.13 -7.13 -3.69
N LEU A 61 12.04 -6.52 -2.93
CA LEU A 61 12.15 -6.75 -1.48
C LEU A 61 10.92 -6.27 -0.70
N ALA A 62 10.38 -5.09 -1.03
CA ALA A 62 9.15 -4.59 -0.42
C ALA A 62 7.95 -5.49 -0.74
N LEU A 63 7.82 -5.92 -2.00
CA LEU A 63 6.79 -6.85 -2.45
C LEU A 63 6.90 -8.20 -1.75
N ALA A 64 8.11 -8.76 -1.62
CA ALA A 64 8.33 -10.00 -0.89
C ALA A 64 7.88 -9.86 0.58
N CYS A 65 8.30 -8.78 1.24
CA CYS A 65 7.91 -8.48 2.61
C CYS A 65 6.38 -8.37 2.78
N LEU A 66 5.72 -7.57 1.92
CA LEU A 66 4.27 -7.37 1.99
C LEU A 66 3.50 -8.68 1.77
N ASN A 67 3.85 -9.44 0.72
CA ASN A 67 3.17 -10.69 0.40
C ASN A 67 3.43 -11.80 1.42
N GLU A 68 4.64 -11.90 1.98
CA GLU A 68 4.96 -12.89 3.00
C GLU A 68 4.21 -12.60 4.30
N ARG A 69 4.22 -11.33 4.74
CA ARG A 69 3.58 -10.93 6.00
C ARG A 69 2.06 -10.91 5.93
N TYR A 70 1.50 -10.37 4.85
CA TYR A 70 0.07 -10.04 4.78
C TYR A 70 -0.66 -10.75 3.64
N GLY A 71 0.00 -11.58 2.84
CA GLY A 71 -0.62 -12.31 1.72
C GLY A 71 -1.69 -13.33 2.11
N HIS A 72 -1.90 -13.55 3.41
CA HIS A 72 -2.97 -14.35 3.97
C HIS A 72 -4.25 -13.54 4.27
N TRP A 73 -4.21 -12.21 4.13
CA TRP A 73 -5.34 -11.30 4.33
C TRP A 73 -6.20 -11.14 3.08
N GLU A 74 -7.31 -10.40 3.21
CA GLU A 74 -8.13 -10.04 2.05
C GLU A 74 -7.32 -9.16 1.10
N PHE A 75 -7.25 -9.58 -0.15
CA PHE A 75 -6.67 -8.79 -1.22
C PHE A 75 -7.70 -7.80 -1.74
N PHE A 76 -7.34 -6.52 -1.76
CA PHE A 76 -8.19 -5.44 -2.26
C PHE A 76 -7.52 -4.76 -3.45
N ASP A 77 -8.25 -4.69 -4.56
CA ASP A 77 -7.88 -3.95 -5.76
C ASP A 77 -8.69 -2.64 -5.78
N ALA A 78 -8.00 -1.49 -5.70
CA ALA A 78 -8.66 -0.19 -5.72
C ALA A 78 -9.08 0.27 -7.12
N GLU A 79 -8.54 -0.31 -8.20
CA GLU A 79 -9.01 -0.04 -9.56
C GLU A 79 -10.31 -0.79 -9.86
N ASN A 80 -10.46 -1.99 -9.27
CA ASN A 80 -11.64 -2.83 -9.39
C ASN A 80 -12.20 -3.15 -8.00
N PRO A 81 -12.70 -2.15 -7.26
CA PRO A 81 -13.18 -2.39 -5.91
C PRO A 81 -14.32 -3.41 -5.95
N PRO A 82 -14.33 -4.41 -5.04
CA PRO A 82 -15.50 -5.26 -4.89
C PRO A 82 -16.72 -4.37 -4.68
N GLN A 83 -17.89 -4.79 -5.16
CA GLN A 83 -19.15 -4.07 -4.95
C GLN A 83 -19.46 -3.97 -3.46
N THR A 84 -18.88 -2.97 -2.81
CA THR A 84 -19.22 -2.50 -1.48
C THR A 84 -19.98 -1.21 -1.67
N ASP A 85 -21.01 -0.98 -0.86
CA ASP A 85 -21.79 0.26 -0.76
C ASP A 85 -20.90 1.48 -0.45
N GLY A 86 -20.13 1.92 -1.44
CA GLY A 86 -19.30 3.11 -1.39
C GLY A 86 -20.20 4.35 -1.40
N CYS A 87 -20.05 5.18 -0.37
CA CYS A 87 -20.79 6.42 -0.14
C CYS A 87 -20.84 7.29 -1.41
N SER A 88 -22.04 7.45 -1.97
CA SER A 88 -22.35 8.17 -3.22
C SER A 88 -22.20 9.70 -3.17
N THR A 89 -21.30 10.27 -2.37
CA THR A 89 -21.17 11.73 -2.24
C THR A 89 -19.78 12.24 -2.63
N CYS A 90 -19.42 12.02 -3.89
CA CYS A 90 -18.53 12.93 -4.60
C CYS A 90 -19.37 13.64 -5.67
N ASP A 91 -20.34 14.43 -5.22
CA ASP A 91 -21.13 15.32 -6.08
C ASP A 91 -20.21 16.49 -6.48
N ASN A 92 -19.43 16.29 -7.55
CA ASN A 92 -18.74 17.38 -8.23
C ASN A 92 -19.79 18.25 -8.93
N LYS A 93 -20.45 19.14 -8.17
CA LYS A 93 -21.12 20.30 -8.74
C LYS A 93 -20.16 21.47 -8.78
N GLN A 94 -19.97 21.91 -10.02
CA GLN A 94 -19.26 23.10 -10.49
C GLN A 94 -19.72 24.38 -9.80
#